data_AF-A0A196S5B4-F1
#
_entry.id   AF-A0A196S5B4-F1
#
_cell.length_a   1.000
_cell.length_b   1.000
_cell.length_c   1.000
_cell.angle_alpha   90.00
_cell.angle_beta   90.00
_cell.angle_gamma   90.00
#
_symmetry.space_group_name_H-M   'P 1'
#
loop_
_entity.id
_entity.type
_entity.pdbx_description
1 polymer ?
#
loop_
_entity_poly.entity_id
_entity_poly.type
_entity_poly.pdbx_seq_one_letter_code
_entity_poly.pdbx_strand_id
1 'polypeptide(L)'
;MTLDIPKDVWVPRKHPFDLVLLTTAEASKNYGLFKIKNVIRMMRLFQQSFSAKGIVFTNSPAIRSYAQRSDIHVISNYTTNRYKMPLIGALFSAARRTFDGSYYGYVNSDVLMTVQIFEVIRILQYNTFIGALGPDHEMAGRVHEVAKYNLVNDASVAAYMKDLKAASRVMRPLRNQHSADYFIFPHAYNFTGMQPAVLGRIKIDNYLLSLPHANPAYDETTQFVKSGGLIDTTNFVLGIHLGRDGYVHRVKREHLKDGDVNWNVPFLPNLFKSRASLVYADYRFPKVYCFKNY
;
A
#
# COMPACT_ATOMS: atom_id res chain seq x y z
N MET A 1 7.04 -21.09 4.99
CA MET A 1 5.71 -20.84 5.58
C MET A 1 4.67 -21.16 4.51
N THR A 2 3.57 -21.83 4.85
CA THR A 2 2.44 -22.02 3.92
C THR A 2 1.28 -21.24 4.49
N LEU A 3 0.78 -20.26 3.72
CA LEU A 3 -0.39 -19.47 4.09
C LEU A 3 -1.54 -19.89 3.16
N ASP A 4 -2.63 -20.36 3.76
CA ASP A 4 -3.83 -20.77 3.05
C ASP A 4 -5.05 -20.52 3.96
N ILE A 5 -6.26 -20.56 3.39
CA ILE A 5 -7.51 -20.59 4.13
C ILE A 5 -8.40 -21.71 3.59
N PRO A 6 -8.88 -22.65 4.43
CA PRO A 6 -9.82 -23.67 3.98
C PRO A 6 -11.11 -23.01 3.46
N LYS A 7 -11.73 -23.61 2.44
CA LYS A 7 -12.84 -23.01 1.66
C LYS A 7 -14.04 -22.58 2.51
N ASP A 8 -14.28 -23.24 3.63
CA ASP A 8 -15.48 -23.07 4.46
C ASP A 8 -15.18 -22.51 5.85
N VAL A 9 -13.99 -21.93 6.06
CA VAL A 9 -13.62 -21.36 7.36
C VAL A 9 -14.06 -19.91 7.47
N TRP A 10 -14.83 -19.64 8.52
CA TRP A 10 -15.15 -18.29 8.96
C TRP A 10 -14.08 -17.75 9.90
N VAL A 11 -13.61 -16.52 9.64
CA VAL A 11 -12.71 -15.81 10.55
C VAL A 11 -13.51 -14.77 11.32
N PRO A 12 -13.43 -14.73 12.66
CA PRO A 12 -14.13 -13.74 13.44
C PRO A 12 -13.74 -12.32 13.06
N ARG A 13 -14.75 -11.55 12.64
CA ARG A 13 -14.56 -10.16 12.28
C ARG A 13 -14.50 -9.29 13.54
N LYS A 14 -13.30 -8.77 13.85
CA LYS A 14 -13.08 -7.88 15.01
C LYS A 14 -13.31 -6.39 14.69
N HIS A 15 -13.21 -6.00 13.41
CA HIS A 15 -13.26 -4.59 12.99
C HIS A 15 -14.32 -4.36 11.88
N PRO A 16 -14.99 -3.18 11.85
CA PRO A 16 -15.99 -2.83 10.84
C PRO A 16 -15.50 -2.74 9.40
N PHE A 17 -14.18 -2.67 9.18
CA PHE A 17 -13.58 -2.68 7.84
C PHE A 17 -12.44 -3.70 7.78
N ASP A 18 -12.30 -4.37 6.63
CA ASP A 18 -11.17 -5.25 6.36
C ASP A 18 -9.94 -4.44 5.98
N LEU A 19 -10.12 -3.38 5.18
CA LEU A 19 -9.05 -2.50 4.71
C LEU A 19 -9.42 -1.02 4.79
N VAL A 20 -8.56 -0.24 5.44
CA VAL A 20 -8.52 1.22 5.31
C VAL A 20 -7.33 1.57 4.41
N LEU A 21 -7.62 1.93 3.16
CA LEU A 21 -6.60 2.25 2.16
C LEU A 21 -6.41 3.77 2.06
N LEU A 22 -5.18 4.24 2.23
CA LEU A 22 -4.81 5.64 2.13
C LEU A 22 -3.83 5.92 0.98
N THR A 23 -3.90 7.13 0.46
CA THR A 23 -2.92 7.69 -0.48
C THR A 23 -2.62 9.14 -0.12
N THR A 24 -1.46 9.63 -0.55
CA THR A 24 -1.17 11.07 -0.56
C THR A 24 -1.16 11.57 -1.99
N ALA A 25 -1.69 12.76 -2.25
CA ALA A 25 -1.64 13.35 -3.58
C ALA A 25 -1.66 14.87 -3.52
N GLU A 26 -0.86 15.52 -4.35
CA GLU A 26 -0.92 16.95 -4.57
C GLU A 26 -1.01 17.25 -6.05
N ALA A 27 -1.83 18.25 -6.40
CA ALA A 27 -1.93 18.69 -7.78
C ALA A 27 -0.65 19.43 -8.16
N SER A 28 -0.07 19.08 -9.30
CA SER A 28 1.00 19.86 -9.90
C SER A 28 0.80 19.95 -11.41
N LYS A 29 1.38 20.97 -12.05
CA LYS A 29 1.34 21.13 -13.52
C LYS A 29 1.88 19.90 -14.26
N ASN A 30 2.74 19.12 -13.61
CA ASN A 30 3.44 17.97 -14.17
C ASN A 30 2.86 16.63 -13.72
N TYR A 31 1.88 16.63 -12.81
CA TYR A 31 1.25 15.42 -12.28
C TYR A 31 -0.24 15.48 -12.58
N GLY A 32 -0.61 14.82 -13.68
CA GLY A 32 -1.98 14.88 -14.18
C GLY A 32 -2.97 14.37 -13.14
N LEU A 33 -3.98 15.21 -12.83
CA LEU A 33 -5.11 14.87 -11.96
C LEU A 33 -5.76 13.53 -12.35
N PHE A 34 -5.62 13.15 -13.62
CA PHE A 34 -6.09 11.88 -14.17
C PHE A 34 -5.55 10.63 -13.46
N LYS A 35 -4.27 10.60 -13.05
CA LYS A 35 -3.70 9.46 -12.29
C LYS A 35 -4.41 9.29 -10.94
N ILE A 36 -4.54 10.40 -10.23
CA ILE A 36 -5.16 10.47 -8.91
C ILE A 36 -6.65 10.10 -8.98
N LYS A 37 -7.35 10.53 -10.04
CA LYS A 37 -8.75 10.14 -10.27
C LYS A 37 -8.89 8.62 -10.36
N ASN A 38 -7.98 7.91 -11.02
CA ASN A 38 -8.04 6.44 -11.11
C ASN A 38 -7.87 5.76 -9.76
N VAL A 39 -6.95 6.24 -8.91
CA VAL A 39 -6.79 5.70 -7.55
C VAL A 39 -8.04 5.98 -6.70
N ILE A 40 -8.63 7.17 -6.80
CA ILE A 40 -9.88 7.51 -6.12
C ILE A 40 -11.06 6.62 -6.60
N ARG A 41 -11.14 6.34 -7.90
CA ARG A 41 -12.14 5.44 -8.49
C ARG A 41 -11.98 4.00 -8.01
N MET A 42 -10.74 3.50 -7.93
CA MET A 42 -10.44 2.20 -7.32
C MET A 42 -10.87 2.17 -5.84
N MET A 43 -10.49 3.17 -5.05
CA MET A 43 -10.91 3.26 -3.65
C MET A 43 -12.43 3.27 -3.51
N ARG A 44 -13.14 4.03 -4.35
CA ARG A 44 -14.61 4.07 -4.34
C ARG A 44 -15.21 2.71 -4.63
N LEU A 45 -14.74 2.02 -5.68
CA LEU A 45 -15.16 0.66 -6.00
C LEU A 45 -14.94 -0.28 -4.81
N PHE A 46 -13.79 -0.18 -4.14
CA PHE A 46 -13.46 -1.00 -2.98
C PHE A 46 -14.44 -0.75 -1.84
N GLN A 47 -14.82 0.50 -1.54
CA GLN A 47 -15.83 0.82 -0.53
C GLN A 47 -17.23 0.29 -0.87
N GLN A 48 -17.57 0.24 -2.17
CA GLN A 48 -18.89 -0.19 -2.63
C GLN A 48 -19.02 -1.72 -2.67
N SER A 49 -17.92 -2.42 -2.92
CA SER A 49 -17.92 -3.86 -3.22
C SER A 49 -17.39 -4.71 -2.06
N PHE A 50 -16.61 -4.09 -1.16
CA PHE A 50 -15.96 -4.76 -0.05
C PHE A 50 -16.10 -3.93 1.22
N SER A 51 -15.78 -4.55 2.35
CA SER A 51 -15.69 -3.84 3.62
C SER A 51 -14.42 -3.00 3.69
N ALA A 52 -14.41 -1.86 3.00
CA ALA A 52 -13.25 -1.00 2.92
C ALA A 52 -13.58 0.49 3.10
N LYS A 53 -12.58 1.28 3.47
CA LYS A 53 -12.62 2.75 3.45
C LYS A 53 -11.38 3.33 2.77
N GLY A 54 -11.58 4.43 2.05
CA GLY A 54 -10.55 5.20 1.38
C GLY A 54 -10.27 6.51 2.10
N ILE A 55 -8.99 6.87 2.22
CA ILE A 55 -8.55 8.18 2.71
C ILE A 55 -7.60 8.81 1.69
N VAL A 56 -7.87 10.05 1.31
CA VAL A 56 -6.94 10.87 0.52
C VAL A 56 -6.38 11.99 1.40
N PHE A 57 -5.08 11.98 1.61
CA PHE A 57 -4.35 13.07 2.21
C PHE A 57 -3.94 14.07 1.13
N THR A 58 -4.52 15.27 1.17
CA THR A 58 -4.26 16.30 0.15
C THR A 58 -4.59 17.70 0.64
N ASN A 59 -3.80 18.69 0.21
CA ASN A 59 -4.10 20.11 0.34
C ASN A 59 -4.69 20.71 -0.94
N SER A 60 -4.64 19.98 -2.06
CA SER A 60 -5.18 20.44 -3.34
C SER A 60 -6.71 20.54 -3.36
N PRO A 61 -7.28 21.73 -3.61
CA PRO A 61 -8.74 21.91 -3.69
C PRO A 61 -9.40 21.04 -4.77
N ALA A 62 -8.74 20.86 -5.90
CA ALA A 62 -9.26 20.07 -7.02
C ALA A 62 -9.33 18.57 -6.67
N ILE A 63 -8.31 18.04 -6.00
CA ILE A 63 -8.28 16.64 -5.55
C ILE A 63 -9.31 16.46 -4.43
N ARG A 64 -9.33 17.34 -3.43
CA ARG A 64 -10.30 17.33 -2.34
C ARG A 64 -11.74 17.26 -2.88
N SER A 65 -12.08 18.17 -3.80
CA SER A 65 -13.42 18.24 -4.39
C SER A 65 -13.79 16.95 -5.13
N TYR A 66 -12.84 16.33 -5.84
CA TYR A 66 -13.09 15.08 -6.55
C TYR A 66 -13.24 13.88 -5.62
N ALA A 67 -12.41 13.78 -4.58
CA ALA A 67 -12.50 12.71 -3.58
C ALA A 67 -13.82 12.78 -2.81
N GLN A 68 -14.20 13.96 -2.33
CA GLN A 68 -15.46 14.16 -1.60
C GLN A 68 -16.69 13.77 -2.44
N ARG A 69 -16.75 14.18 -3.72
CA ARG A 69 -17.82 13.75 -4.63
C ARG A 69 -17.81 12.25 -4.93
N SER A 70 -16.68 11.58 -4.71
CA SER A 70 -16.51 10.14 -4.86
C SER A 70 -16.73 9.38 -3.55
N ASP A 71 -17.25 10.05 -2.50
CA ASP A 71 -17.45 9.50 -1.16
C ASP A 71 -16.15 8.97 -0.51
N ILE A 72 -15.02 9.61 -0.82
CA ILE A 72 -13.72 9.32 -0.21
C ILE A 72 -13.41 10.35 0.87
N HIS A 73 -12.99 9.86 2.04
CA HIS A 73 -12.63 10.73 3.15
C HIS A 73 -11.35 11.52 2.82
N VAL A 74 -11.35 12.81 3.14
CA VAL A 74 -10.20 13.70 2.88
C VAL A 74 -9.66 14.25 4.17
N ILE A 75 -8.34 14.10 4.36
CA ILE A 75 -7.61 14.75 5.45
C ILE A 75 -6.65 15.76 4.84
N SER A 76 -6.88 17.05 5.11
CA SER A 76 -6.05 18.13 4.59
C SER A 76 -5.07 18.71 5.60
N ASN A 77 -5.20 18.36 6.88
CA ASN A 77 -4.20 18.73 7.88
C ASN A 77 -3.49 17.47 8.35
N TYR A 78 -2.25 17.27 7.91
CA TYR A 78 -1.44 16.11 8.26
C TYR A 78 0.01 16.51 8.47
N THR A 79 0.69 15.76 9.32
CA THR A 79 2.06 16.06 9.74
C THR A 79 3.04 15.91 8.57
N THR A 80 3.87 16.93 8.38
CA THR A 80 4.94 16.94 7.38
C THR A 80 6.28 17.28 8.01
N ASN A 81 7.38 16.90 7.36
CA ASN A 81 8.71 17.37 7.78
C ASN A 81 8.92 18.85 7.40
N ARG A 82 10.12 19.37 7.67
CA ARG A 82 10.52 20.74 7.31
C ARG A 82 10.46 21.05 5.80
N TYR A 83 10.45 20.02 4.95
CA TYR A 83 10.34 20.12 3.50
C TYR A 83 8.91 19.87 3.00
N LYS A 84 7.92 19.89 3.90
CA LYS A 84 6.49 19.67 3.59
C LYS A 84 6.19 18.27 3.02
N MET A 85 7.05 17.29 3.30
CA MET A 85 6.81 15.91 2.91
C MET A 85 6.03 15.16 4.00
N PRO A 86 4.99 14.39 3.66
CA PRO A 86 4.14 13.70 4.64
C PRO A 86 4.91 12.65 5.44
N LEU A 87 4.74 12.62 6.77
CA LEU A 87 5.31 11.58 7.64
C LEU A 87 4.45 10.32 7.60
N ILE A 88 5.01 9.20 7.15
CA ILE A 88 4.23 7.97 6.91
C ILE A 88 3.53 7.42 8.16
N GLY A 89 4.23 7.37 9.31
CA GLY A 89 3.66 6.90 10.57
C GLY A 89 2.53 7.79 11.09
N ALA A 90 2.60 9.10 10.84
CA ALA A 90 1.53 10.04 11.19
C ALA A 90 0.28 9.81 10.33
N LEU A 91 0.45 9.50 9.04
CA LEU A 91 -0.67 9.18 8.14
C LEU A 91 -1.39 7.90 8.56
N PHE A 92 -0.64 6.82 8.82
CA PHE A 92 -1.21 5.57 9.31
C PHE A 92 -1.91 5.75 10.66
N SER A 93 -1.31 6.50 11.58
CA SER A 93 -1.93 6.83 12.87
C SER A 93 -3.21 7.64 12.72
N ALA A 94 -3.25 8.60 11.78
CA ALA A 94 -4.46 9.36 11.48
C ALA A 94 -5.54 8.46 10.86
N ALA A 95 -5.18 7.57 9.94
CA ALA A 95 -6.11 6.61 9.35
C ALA A 95 -6.74 5.71 10.42
N ARG A 96 -5.94 5.18 11.36
CA ARG A 96 -6.43 4.37 12.49
C ARG A 96 -7.40 5.11 13.40
N ARG A 97 -7.16 6.39 13.67
CA ARG A 97 -8.10 7.21 14.44
C ARG A 97 -9.38 7.55 13.68
N THR A 98 -9.34 7.50 12.35
CA THR A 98 -10.47 7.89 11.50
C THR A 98 -11.43 6.73 11.24
N PHE A 99 -10.89 5.55 10.94
CA PHE A 99 -11.67 4.34 10.67
C PHE A 99 -11.08 3.14 11.40
N ASP A 100 -11.96 2.35 12.01
CA ASP A 100 -11.59 1.09 12.65
C ASP A 100 -11.52 -0.04 11.61
N GLY A 101 -10.30 -0.42 11.24
CA GLY A 101 -10.02 -1.41 10.21
C GLY A 101 -9.11 -2.52 10.70
N SER A 102 -9.26 -3.71 10.12
CA SER A 102 -8.39 -4.86 10.37
C SER A 102 -6.99 -4.65 9.79
N TYR A 103 -6.91 -3.94 8.65
CA TYR A 103 -5.67 -3.55 7.99
C TYR A 103 -5.69 -2.09 7.58
N TYR A 104 -4.50 -1.50 7.56
CA TYR A 104 -4.24 -0.14 7.10
C TYR A 104 -3.19 -0.19 6.01
N GLY A 105 -3.52 0.34 4.83
CA GLY A 105 -2.66 0.28 3.64
C GLY A 105 -2.32 1.65 3.11
N TYR A 106 -1.06 1.90 2.76
CA TYR A 106 -0.67 3.01 1.90
C TYR A 106 -0.45 2.51 0.48
N VAL A 107 -0.95 3.26 -0.51
CA VAL A 107 -0.68 3.05 -1.94
C VAL A 107 -0.25 4.36 -2.58
N ASN A 108 0.69 4.31 -3.52
CA ASN A 108 1.07 5.46 -4.33
C ASN A 108 -0.12 6.00 -5.16
N SER A 109 -0.20 7.32 -5.36
CA SER A 109 -1.35 7.99 -6.01
C SER A 109 -1.51 7.75 -7.52
N ASP A 110 -0.63 6.97 -8.10
CA ASP A 110 -0.64 6.51 -9.49
C ASP A 110 -0.65 4.99 -9.60
N VAL A 111 -1.05 4.28 -8.53
CA VAL A 111 -1.04 2.83 -8.50
C VAL A 111 -2.44 2.27 -8.33
N LEU A 112 -2.80 1.35 -9.23
CA LEU A 112 -4.02 0.55 -9.17
C LEU A 112 -3.69 -0.87 -8.72
N MET A 113 -4.63 -1.50 -8.03
CA MET A 113 -4.51 -2.86 -7.54
C MET A 113 -5.79 -3.63 -7.86
N THR A 114 -5.64 -4.89 -8.22
CA THR A 114 -6.79 -5.79 -8.35
C THR A 114 -7.45 -6.11 -6.99
N VAL A 115 -8.69 -6.58 -7.04
CA VAL A 115 -9.50 -6.89 -5.84
C VAL A 115 -9.00 -8.10 -5.04
N GLN A 116 -8.05 -8.88 -5.58
CA GLN A 116 -7.40 -10.01 -4.92
C GLN A 116 -6.79 -9.65 -3.56
N ILE A 117 -6.51 -8.37 -3.31
CA ILE A 117 -6.02 -7.93 -2.00
C ILE A 117 -6.96 -8.33 -0.85
N PHE A 118 -8.28 -8.37 -1.09
CA PHE A 118 -9.24 -8.80 -0.06
C PHE A 118 -9.18 -10.30 0.22
N GLU A 119 -8.83 -11.11 -0.78
CA GLU A 119 -8.57 -12.55 -0.57
C GLU A 119 -7.28 -12.75 0.22
N VAL A 120 -6.22 -11.99 -0.08
CA VAL A 120 -4.98 -12.01 0.70
C VAL A 120 -5.27 -11.64 2.16
N ILE A 121 -5.98 -10.54 2.40
CA ILE A 121 -6.36 -10.10 3.77
C ILE A 121 -7.07 -11.23 4.51
N ARG A 122 -8.06 -11.89 3.88
CA ARG A 122 -8.78 -13.00 4.50
C ARG A 122 -7.85 -14.17 4.88
N ILE A 123 -6.92 -14.53 3.99
CA ILE A 123 -5.91 -15.56 4.25
C ILE A 123 -5.03 -15.17 5.44
N LEU A 124 -4.53 -13.93 5.49
CA LEU A 124 -3.66 -13.49 6.57
C LEU A 124 -4.39 -13.38 7.91
N GLN A 125 -5.63 -12.88 7.93
CA GLN A 125 -6.45 -12.84 9.13
C GLN A 125 -6.63 -14.24 9.73
N TYR A 126 -6.94 -15.24 8.89
CA TYR A 126 -7.05 -16.62 9.33
C TYR A 126 -5.72 -17.13 9.92
N ASN A 127 -4.61 -16.93 9.20
CA ASN A 127 -3.30 -17.43 9.64
C ASN A 127 -2.81 -16.73 10.92
N THR A 128 -3.15 -15.47 11.13
CA THR A 128 -2.92 -14.79 12.41
C THR A 128 -3.86 -15.32 13.52
N PHE A 129 -5.13 -15.57 13.20
CA PHE A 129 -6.09 -16.12 14.15
C PHE A 129 -5.67 -17.49 14.70
N ILE A 130 -5.11 -18.37 13.87
CA ILE A 130 -4.61 -19.68 14.30
C ILE A 130 -3.16 -19.65 14.81
N GLY A 131 -2.53 -18.47 14.90
CA GLY A 131 -1.16 -18.32 15.39
C GLY A 131 -0.04 -18.75 14.42
N ALA A 132 -0.37 -19.04 13.15
CA ALA A 132 0.61 -19.39 12.12
C ALA A 132 1.40 -18.18 11.57
N LEU A 133 0.86 -16.97 11.75
CA LEU A 133 1.44 -15.70 11.32
C LEU A 133 1.40 -14.68 12.45
N GLY A 134 2.53 -14.03 12.76
CA GLY A 134 2.58 -13.00 13.80
C GLY A 134 1.69 -11.79 13.50
N PRO A 135 1.23 -11.05 14.54
CA PRO A 135 0.25 -9.97 14.38
C PRO A 135 0.84 -8.65 13.86
N ASP A 136 2.15 -8.54 13.63
CA ASP A 136 2.84 -7.33 13.13
C ASP A 136 3.37 -7.46 11.69
N HIS A 137 2.84 -8.43 10.93
CA HIS A 137 3.23 -8.69 9.55
C HIS A 137 3.00 -7.51 8.60
N GLU A 138 3.64 -7.51 7.44
CA GLU A 138 3.41 -6.52 6.39
C GLU A 138 3.13 -7.20 5.07
N MET A 139 2.11 -6.73 4.36
CA MET A 139 1.92 -7.03 2.95
C MET A 139 2.48 -5.90 2.11
N ALA A 140 3.27 -6.24 1.09
CA ALA A 140 3.71 -5.29 0.11
C ALA A 140 3.77 -5.93 -1.28
N GLY A 141 3.82 -5.11 -2.32
CA GLY A 141 3.93 -5.61 -3.67
C GLY A 141 4.51 -4.61 -4.66
N ARG A 142 5.13 -5.18 -5.68
CA ARG A 142 5.59 -4.47 -6.87
C ARG A 142 4.47 -4.37 -7.88
N VAL A 143 4.66 -3.46 -8.81
CA VAL A 143 3.68 -3.13 -9.83
C VAL A 143 4.33 -3.18 -11.20
N HIS A 144 3.49 -3.40 -12.20
CA HIS A 144 3.89 -3.26 -13.59
C HIS A 144 3.65 -1.83 -14.08
N GLU A 145 4.56 -1.29 -14.88
CA GLU A 145 4.38 0.02 -15.51
C GLU A 145 3.46 -0.08 -16.73
N VAL A 146 2.48 0.82 -16.84
CA VAL A 146 1.63 0.99 -18.01
C VAL A 146 1.71 2.44 -18.49
N ALA A 147 2.23 2.64 -19.71
CA ALA A 147 2.53 3.96 -20.23
C ALA A 147 1.29 4.80 -20.58
N LYS A 148 0.25 4.15 -21.13
CA LYS A 148 -1.00 4.79 -21.57
C LYS A 148 -2.16 4.12 -20.86
N TYR A 149 -3.06 4.93 -20.32
CA TYR A 149 -4.16 4.46 -19.49
C TYR A 149 -5.35 5.41 -19.63
N ASN A 150 -6.55 4.84 -19.55
CA ASN A 150 -7.82 5.58 -19.52
C ASN A 150 -8.32 5.72 -18.08
N LEU A 151 -9.44 6.41 -17.89
CA LEU A 151 -10.14 6.31 -16.62
C LEU A 151 -10.66 4.90 -16.45
N VAL A 152 -10.39 4.29 -15.31
CA VAL A 152 -10.93 2.96 -14.99
C VAL A 152 -12.44 3.01 -14.84
N ASN A 153 -13.14 1.98 -15.25
CA ASN A 153 -14.56 1.83 -15.01
C ASN A 153 -14.80 1.27 -13.59
N ASP A 154 -15.30 2.12 -12.70
CA ASP A 154 -15.61 1.82 -11.29
C ASP A 154 -17.08 1.47 -11.07
N ALA A 155 -17.87 1.22 -12.14
CA ALA A 155 -19.29 0.90 -12.01
C ALA A 155 -19.54 -0.50 -11.39
N SER A 156 -18.61 -1.43 -11.59
CA SER A 156 -18.66 -2.77 -10.99
C SER A 156 -17.27 -3.40 -10.94
N VAL A 157 -17.10 -4.42 -10.09
CA VAL A 157 -15.85 -5.20 -10.03
C VAL A 157 -15.51 -5.80 -11.40
N ALA A 158 -16.51 -6.35 -12.11
CA ALA A 158 -16.35 -6.91 -13.45
C ALA A 158 -15.75 -5.90 -14.45
N ALA A 159 -16.33 -4.69 -14.49
CA ALA A 159 -15.89 -3.65 -15.41
C ALA A 159 -14.46 -3.16 -15.08
N TYR A 160 -14.17 -2.97 -13.80
CA TYR A 160 -12.84 -2.60 -13.32
C TYR A 160 -11.78 -3.66 -13.65
N MET A 161 -12.09 -4.93 -13.37
CA MET A 161 -11.19 -6.05 -13.63
C MET A 161 -10.97 -6.27 -15.12
N LYS A 162 -11.97 -5.97 -15.96
CA LYS A 162 -11.82 -5.95 -17.43
C LYS A 162 -10.81 -4.90 -17.88
N ASP A 163 -10.84 -3.69 -17.30
CA ASP A 163 -9.88 -2.64 -17.62
C ASP A 163 -8.46 -3.00 -17.18
N LEU A 164 -8.29 -3.56 -15.98
CA LEU A 164 -6.98 -4.02 -15.52
C LEU A 164 -6.44 -5.18 -16.37
N LYS A 165 -7.30 -6.10 -16.82
CA LYS A 165 -6.94 -7.18 -17.76
C LYS A 165 -6.52 -6.63 -19.12
N ALA A 166 -7.14 -5.55 -19.59
CA ALA A 166 -6.70 -4.89 -20.82
C ALA A 166 -5.33 -4.23 -20.62
N ALA A 167 -5.12 -3.54 -19.50
CA ALA A 167 -3.85 -2.91 -19.15
C ALA A 167 -2.71 -3.93 -18.98
N SER A 168 -3.01 -5.13 -18.45
CA SER A 168 -2.01 -6.20 -18.28
C SER A 168 -1.44 -6.74 -19.59
N ARG A 169 -2.08 -6.46 -20.74
CA ARG A 169 -1.57 -6.87 -22.07
C ARG A 169 -0.48 -5.97 -22.61
N VAL A 170 -0.37 -4.75 -22.08
CA VAL A 170 0.59 -3.73 -22.52
C VAL A 170 1.54 -3.32 -21.39
N MET A 171 1.55 -4.11 -20.31
CA MET A 171 2.34 -3.85 -19.13
C MET A 171 3.82 -4.16 -19.40
N ARG A 172 4.70 -3.30 -18.87
CA ARG A 172 6.15 -3.51 -18.92
C ARG A 172 6.59 -4.43 -17.77
N PRO A 173 7.88 -4.83 -17.72
CA PRO A 173 8.40 -5.56 -16.58
C PRO A 173 8.11 -4.85 -15.26
N LEU A 174 8.03 -5.64 -14.17
CA LEU A 174 7.88 -5.13 -12.81
C LEU A 174 8.93 -4.06 -12.52
N ARG A 175 8.55 -3.04 -11.73
CA ARG A 175 9.49 -2.05 -11.18
C ARG A 175 10.58 -2.73 -10.34
N ASN A 176 11.64 -2.01 -9.97
CA ASN A 176 12.82 -2.55 -9.28
C ASN A 176 12.46 -3.53 -8.14
N GLN A 177 13.22 -4.61 -7.98
CA GLN A 177 12.98 -5.63 -6.94
C GLN A 177 13.11 -5.10 -5.49
N HIS A 178 13.76 -3.95 -5.31
CA HIS A 178 13.94 -3.26 -4.03
C HIS A 178 12.91 -2.14 -3.79
N SER A 179 11.89 -2.05 -4.65
CA SER A 179 10.76 -1.13 -4.49
C SER A 179 9.47 -1.88 -4.24
N ALA A 180 8.54 -1.22 -3.58
CA ALA A 180 7.14 -1.60 -3.50
C ALA A 180 6.30 -0.33 -3.60
N ASP A 181 5.09 -0.45 -4.11
CA ASP A 181 4.24 0.71 -4.36
C ASP A 181 2.99 0.76 -3.47
N TYR A 182 2.79 -0.30 -2.69
CA TYR A 182 1.84 -0.35 -1.60
C TYR A 182 2.40 -1.17 -0.43
N PHE A 183 2.00 -0.77 0.77
CA PHE A 183 2.45 -1.32 2.06
C PHE A 183 1.25 -1.37 2.99
N ILE A 184 0.93 -2.54 3.53
CA ILE A 184 -0.30 -2.77 4.28
C ILE A 184 0.01 -3.53 5.56
N PHE A 185 -0.39 -2.95 6.68
CA PHE A 185 -0.11 -3.43 8.02
C PHE A 185 -1.42 -3.80 8.75
N PRO A 186 -1.41 -4.82 9.60
CA PRO A 186 -2.55 -5.18 10.44
C PRO A 186 -2.80 -4.11 11.51
N HIS A 187 -4.01 -4.13 12.07
CA HIS A 187 -4.43 -3.23 13.14
C HIS A 187 -3.47 -3.23 14.34
N ALA A 188 -2.86 -4.36 14.67
CA ALA A 188 -1.98 -4.49 15.83
C ALA A 188 -0.62 -3.80 15.66
N TYR A 189 -0.23 -3.40 14.45
CA TYR A 189 1.07 -2.78 14.22
C TYR A 189 1.21 -1.44 14.95
N ASN A 190 2.37 -1.13 15.56
CA ASN A 190 2.57 0.15 16.25
C ASN A 190 3.05 1.28 15.31
N PHE A 191 2.13 2.06 14.75
CA PHE A 191 2.47 3.21 13.90
C PHE A 191 3.10 4.39 14.64
N THR A 192 2.90 4.52 15.96
CA THR A 192 3.49 5.63 16.74
C THR A 192 4.98 5.44 17.00
N GLY A 193 5.46 4.20 16.95
CA GLY A 193 6.88 3.85 17.07
C GLY A 193 7.68 4.00 15.76
N MET A 194 7.04 4.36 14.64
CA MET A 194 7.75 4.58 13.38
C MET A 194 8.66 5.81 13.50
N GLN A 195 9.84 5.72 12.88
CA GLN A 195 10.74 6.85 12.65
C GLN A 195 10.01 7.93 11.85
N PRO A 196 10.44 9.21 11.93
CA PRO A 196 9.85 10.30 11.17
C PRO A 196 10.23 10.26 9.67
N ALA A 197 10.12 9.08 9.06
CA ALA A 197 10.32 8.83 7.64
C ALA A 197 9.18 9.46 6.82
N VAL A 198 9.52 9.92 5.62
CA VAL A 198 8.63 10.69 4.77
C VAL A 198 8.42 10.03 3.41
N LEU A 199 7.21 10.15 2.90
CA LEU A 199 6.85 9.71 1.56
C LEU A 199 7.56 10.51 0.48
N GLY A 200 7.78 9.88 -0.68
CA GLY A 200 8.29 10.55 -1.88
C GLY A 200 9.76 10.98 -1.78
N ARG A 201 10.55 10.34 -0.92
CA ARG A 201 12.03 10.48 -0.81
C ARG A 201 12.69 9.11 -0.91
N ILE A 202 13.99 9.08 -1.21
CA ILE A 202 14.70 7.80 -1.35
C ILE A 202 14.60 6.99 -0.06
N LYS A 203 14.77 5.67 -0.17
CA LYS A 203 14.76 4.72 0.96
C LYS A 203 13.44 4.60 1.73
N ILE A 204 12.36 5.29 1.36
CA ILE A 204 11.07 5.10 2.04
C ILE A 204 10.55 3.66 1.89
N ASP A 205 10.57 3.12 0.67
CA ASP A 205 10.15 1.74 0.42
C ASP A 205 10.97 0.77 1.28
N ASN A 206 12.29 0.95 1.30
CA ASN A 206 13.18 0.08 2.04
C ASN A 206 12.98 0.22 3.56
N TYR A 207 12.76 1.45 4.04
CA TYR A 207 12.43 1.67 5.46
C TYR A 207 11.17 0.90 5.84
N LEU A 208 10.09 1.01 5.06
CA LEU A 208 8.84 0.30 5.32
C LEU A 208 9.03 -1.22 5.28
N LEU A 209 9.65 -1.76 4.21
CA LEU A 209 9.92 -3.19 4.06
C LEU A 209 10.88 -3.77 5.13
N SER A 210 11.56 -2.92 5.89
CA SER A 210 12.41 -3.37 7.01
C SER A 210 11.64 -3.54 8.32
N LEU A 211 10.47 -2.91 8.45
CA LEU A 211 9.73 -2.83 9.70
C LEU A 211 9.31 -4.19 10.27
N PRO A 212 8.87 -5.18 9.47
CA PRO A 212 8.56 -6.52 9.98
C PRO A 212 9.76 -7.27 10.55
N HIS A 213 10.98 -6.86 10.16
CA HIS A 213 12.24 -7.45 10.60
C HIS A 213 12.93 -6.64 11.72
N ALA A 214 12.43 -5.43 12.02
CA ALA A 214 13.09 -4.49 12.93
C ALA A 214 12.74 -4.70 14.41
N ASN A 215 11.75 -5.55 14.73
CA ASN A 215 11.35 -5.83 16.10
C ASN A 215 12.07 -7.09 16.65
N PRO A 216 13.07 -6.95 17.53
CA PRO A 216 13.75 -8.09 18.16
C PRO A 216 12.95 -8.72 19.31
N ALA A 217 11.81 -8.15 19.72
CA ALA A 217 11.01 -8.64 20.84
C ALA A 217 10.12 -9.85 20.50
N TYR A 218 10.54 -10.67 19.54
CA TYR A 218 9.99 -12.02 19.38
C TYR A 218 10.63 -12.92 20.44
N ASP A 219 10.18 -12.71 21.67
CA ASP A 219 10.39 -13.59 22.80
C ASP A 219 9.61 -14.88 22.53
N GLU A 220 10.31 -16.00 22.43
CA GLU A 220 9.79 -17.36 22.13
C GLU A 220 8.80 -17.89 23.19
N THR A 221 8.36 -17.06 24.14
CA THR A 221 7.61 -17.46 25.33
C THR A 221 6.12 -17.07 25.34
N THR A 222 5.59 -16.36 24.33
CA THR A 222 4.17 -15.91 24.34
C THR A 222 3.42 -16.17 23.04
N GLN A 223 2.55 -17.20 23.03
CA GLN A 223 1.42 -17.49 22.10
C GLN A 223 1.65 -17.49 20.56
N PHE A 224 2.64 -16.77 20.03
CA PHE A 224 2.97 -16.61 18.63
C PHE A 224 4.38 -17.18 18.39
N VAL A 225 4.45 -18.25 17.60
CA VAL A 225 5.68 -19.01 17.39
C VAL A 225 6.63 -18.32 16.39
N LYS A 226 6.21 -17.22 15.73
CA LYS A 226 6.93 -16.61 14.60
C LYS A 226 6.74 -15.10 14.52
N SER A 227 7.75 -14.42 13.94
CA SER A 227 7.64 -13.02 13.52
C SER A 227 6.46 -12.80 12.57
N GLY A 228 5.89 -11.58 12.54
CA GLY A 228 4.86 -11.25 11.56
C GLY A 228 5.37 -11.38 10.14
N GLY A 229 6.60 -10.94 9.89
CA GLY A 229 7.28 -11.19 8.62
C GLY A 229 6.76 -10.36 7.44
N LEU A 230 7.54 -10.37 6.37
CA LEU A 230 7.27 -9.64 5.14
C LEU A 230 6.61 -10.56 4.10
N ILE A 231 5.42 -10.17 3.64
CA ILE A 231 4.56 -10.94 2.73
C ILE A 231 4.55 -10.27 1.35
N ASP A 232 5.13 -10.94 0.35
CA ASP A 232 5.14 -10.47 -1.04
C ASP A 232 3.87 -10.92 -1.76
N THR A 233 3.09 -9.93 -2.17
CA THR A 233 1.80 -10.12 -2.86
C THR A 233 1.88 -9.80 -4.36
N THR A 234 3.07 -9.45 -4.87
CA THR A 234 3.32 -8.98 -6.25
C THR A 234 2.67 -9.86 -7.32
N ASN A 235 2.74 -11.19 -7.15
CA ASN A 235 2.31 -12.14 -8.17
C ASN A 235 0.83 -12.52 -8.08
N PHE A 236 0.14 -12.12 -7.01
CA PHE A 236 -1.25 -12.50 -6.74
C PHE A 236 -2.18 -11.29 -6.86
N VAL A 237 -1.76 -10.15 -6.30
CA VAL A 237 -2.41 -8.86 -6.48
C VAL A 237 -1.71 -8.14 -7.63
N LEU A 238 -2.33 -8.15 -8.82
CA LEU A 238 -1.80 -7.35 -9.93
C LEU A 238 -1.88 -5.86 -9.55
N GLY A 239 -0.71 -5.23 -9.49
CA GLY A 239 -0.57 -3.80 -9.35
C GLY A 239 -0.10 -3.13 -10.65
N ILE A 240 -0.65 -1.96 -10.96
CA ILE A 240 -0.34 -1.18 -12.16
C ILE A 240 0.05 0.24 -11.79
N HIS A 241 1.26 0.66 -12.16
CA HIS A 241 1.72 2.04 -12.07
C HIS A 241 1.37 2.81 -13.35
N LEU A 242 0.70 3.96 -13.18
CA LEU A 242 0.15 4.78 -14.24
C LEU A 242 1.18 5.80 -14.74
N GLY A 243 1.69 5.58 -15.95
CA GLY A 243 2.69 6.42 -16.60
C GLY A 243 4.12 6.03 -16.25
N ARG A 244 5.08 6.80 -16.78
CA ARG A 244 6.53 6.49 -16.77
C ARG A 244 7.35 7.35 -15.82
N ASP A 245 6.71 8.30 -15.14
CA ASP A 245 7.40 9.27 -14.31
C ASP A 245 7.89 8.61 -13.03
N GLY A 246 9.19 8.38 -12.94
CA GLY A 246 9.84 7.88 -11.74
C GLY A 246 10.38 8.99 -10.82
N TYR A 247 10.89 8.58 -9.65
CA TYR A 247 11.50 9.49 -8.67
C TYR A 247 12.64 10.35 -9.25
N VAL A 248 13.49 9.78 -10.11
CA VAL A 248 14.62 10.49 -10.73
C VAL A 248 14.14 11.68 -11.59
N HIS A 249 13.01 11.53 -12.28
CA HIS A 249 12.41 12.62 -13.04
C HIS A 249 11.95 13.75 -12.12
N ARG A 250 11.41 13.40 -10.95
CA ARG A 250 10.97 14.37 -9.93
C ARG A 250 12.14 15.18 -9.36
N VAL A 251 13.23 14.51 -8.97
CA VAL A 251 14.42 15.18 -8.40
C VAL A 251 14.97 16.25 -9.35
N LYS A 252 15.16 15.89 -10.63
CA LYS A 252 15.66 16.81 -11.65
C LYS A 252 14.70 17.98 -11.87
N ARG A 253 13.40 17.70 -11.97
CA ARG A 253 12.38 18.70 -12.27
C ARG A 253 12.18 19.70 -11.13
N GLU A 254 12.21 19.24 -9.88
CA GLU A 254 11.90 20.05 -8.69
C GLU A 254 13.16 20.64 -8.03
N HIS A 255 14.36 20.39 -8.57
CA HIS A 255 15.63 20.91 -8.05
C HIS A 255 15.79 20.65 -6.54
N LEU A 256 15.46 19.42 -6.12
CA LEU A 256 15.44 19.05 -4.71
C LEU A 256 16.86 19.08 -4.12
N LYS A 257 16.99 19.61 -2.90
CA LYS A 257 18.27 19.69 -2.17
C LYS A 257 18.63 18.35 -1.53
N ASP A 258 19.93 18.10 -1.31
CA ASP A 258 20.42 16.83 -0.76
C ASP A 258 19.80 16.44 0.58
N GLY A 259 19.67 17.39 1.51
CA GLY A 259 19.06 17.12 2.82
C GLY A 259 17.57 16.77 2.76
N ASP A 260 16.89 17.13 1.68
CA ASP A 260 15.50 16.77 1.42
C ASP A 260 15.43 15.39 0.73
N VAL A 261 16.21 15.22 -0.34
CA VAL A 261 16.34 13.95 -1.09
C VAL A 261 16.69 12.80 -0.15
N ASN A 262 17.66 12.99 0.73
CA ASN A 262 18.24 11.97 1.60
C ASN A 262 17.57 11.87 2.98
N TRP A 263 16.41 12.50 3.21
CA TRP A 263 15.78 12.57 4.53
C TRP A 263 15.65 11.21 5.24
N ASN A 264 15.30 10.14 4.51
CA ASN A 264 15.10 8.82 5.12
C ASN A 264 16.38 7.99 5.27
N VAL A 265 17.51 8.42 4.71
CA VAL A 265 18.77 7.64 4.73
C VAL A 265 19.22 7.27 6.15
N PRO A 266 19.16 8.18 7.15
CA PRO A 266 19.53 7.85 8.53
C PRO A 266 18.65 6.78 9.18
N PHE A 267 17.39 6.63 8.75
CA PHE A 267 16.45 5.64 9.32
C PHE A 267 16.64 4.24 8.73
N LEU A 268 17.43 4.12 7.67
CA LEU A 268 17.80 2.84 7.07
C LEU A 268 19.25 2.86 6.57
N PRO A 269 20.24 2.79 7.48
CA PRO A 269 21.64 2.91 7.11
C PRO A 269 22.14 1.68 6.32
N ASN A 270 21.54 0.49 6.49
CA ASN A 270 21.96 -0.72 5.80
C ASN A 270 20.78 -1.57 5.31
N LEU A 271 20.57 -1.61 3.99
CA LEU A 271 19.47 -2.31 3.33
C LEU A 271 19.54 -3.83 3.51
N PHE A 272 20.74 -4.41 3.45
CA PHE A 272 20.96 -5.85 3.50
C PHE A 272 20.80 -6.39 4.93
N LYS A 273 21.45 -5.71 5.89
CA LYS A 273 21.33 -6.05 7.31
C LYS A 273 19.87 -5.96 7.79
N SER A 274 19.13 -4.99 7.26
CA SER A 274 17.74 -4.75 7.64
C SER A 274 16.73 -5.54 6.80
N ARG A 275 17.19 -6.40 5.87
CA ARG A 275 16.33 -7.22 4.98
C ARG A 275 15.23 -6.39 4.30
N ALA A 276 15.57 -5.19 3.88
CA ALA A 276 14.66 -4.10 3.53
C ALA A 276 14.18 -4.15 2.06
N SER A 277 13.74 -5.31 1.59
CA SER A 277 13.41 -5.59 0.19
C SER A 277 12.53 -6.83 0.06
N LEU A 278 11.63 -6.87 -0.92
CA LEU A 278 10.77 -8.05 -1.20
C LEU A 278 11.56 -9.31 -1.59
N VAL A 279 12.84 -9.16 -1.97
CA VAL A 279 13.79 -10.29 -2.10
C VAL A 279 13.97 -11.07 -0.79
N TYR A 280 13.71 -10.44 0.35
CA TYR A 280 13.77 -11.05 1.69
C TYR A 280 12.40 -11.38 2.27
N ALA A 281 11.33 -11.36 1.47
CA ALA A 281 10.00 -11.73 1.93
C ALA A 281 9.99 -13.17 2.49
N ASP A 282 9.41 -13.34 3.68
CA ASP A 282 9.25 -14.62 4.38
C ASP A 282 8.22 -15.52 3.71
N TYR A 283 7.28 -14.91 3.00
CA TYR A 283 6.30 -15.60 2.17
C TYR A 283 6.06 -14.85 0.87
N ARG A 284 5.84 -15.59 -0.22
CA ARG A 284 5.44 -15.04 -1.51
C ARG A 284 4.20 -15.78 -2.00
N PHE A 285 3.15 -15.03 -2.29
CA PHE A 285 1.98 -15.64 -2.93
C PHE A 285 2.33 -16.14 -4.34
N PRO A 286 1.82 -17.32 -4.74
CA PRO A 286 2.06 -17.87 -6.05
C PRO A 286 1.40 -17.01 -7.14
N LYS A 287 1.93 -17.11 -8.37
CA LYS A 287 1.44 -16.32 -9.50
C LYS A 287 0.08 -16.82 -9.98
N VAL A 288 -0.97 -16.11 -9.58
CA VAL A 288 -2.35 -16.37 -10.01
C VAL A 288 -3.07 -15.05 -10.22
N TYR A 289 -2.94 -14.46 -11.42
CA TYR A 289 -3.81 -13.34 -11.79
C TYR A 289 -5.19 -13.89 -12.17
N CYS A 290 -6.09 -14.01 -11.19
CA CYS A 290 -7.43 -14.55 -11.43
C CYS A 290 -8.36 -13.47 -11.99
N PHE A 291 -8.42 -13.36 -13.31
CA PHE A 291 -9.43 -12.54 -14.00
C PHE A 291 -10.70 -13.34 -14.37
N LYS A 292 -10.82 -14.60 -13.93
CA LYS A 292 -11.84 -15.53 -14.44
C LYS A 292 -13.19 -15.47 -13.70
N ASN A 293 -13.28 -14.77 -12.58
CA ASN A 293 -14.45 -14.82 -11.68
C ASN A 293 -15.21 -13.49 -11.55
N TYR A 294 -14.99 -12.51 -12.45
CA TYR A 294 -15.64 -11.19 -12.39
C TYR A 294 -16.09 -10.75 -13.78
#